data_AF-A0A6P0W5R5-F1
#
_entry.id   AF-A0A6P0W5R5-F1
#
_cell.length_a   1.000
_cell.length_b   1.000
_cell.length_c   1.000
_cell.angle_alpha   90.00
_cell.angle_beta   90.00
_cell.angle_gamma   90.00
#
_symmetry.space_group_name_H-M   'P 1'
#
loop_
_entity.id
_entity.type
_entity.pdbx_description
1 polymer ?
#
loop_
_entity_poly.entity_id
_entity_poly.type
_entity_poly.pdbx_seq_one_letter_code
_entity_poly.pdbx_strand_id
1 'polypeptide(L)'
;MSIIEDIRTKFEALMPYMDEKLRRLWSGVEAVSLGKEGIKTVAFATGLSSKTIKRGIQELQVPIVQDDNQNQIISSTKIHRKVRKPGGGRKSLSQNDHTLIQDLEKLIAPATRGDPCGSRSNLPNK
;
A
#
# COMPACT_ATOMS: atom_id res chain seq x y z
N MET A 1 -11.33 -25.50 0.40
CA MET A 1 -10.55 -24.31 0.02
C MET A 1 -9.07 -24.62 0.21
N SER A 2 -8.23 -24.04 -0.63
CA SER A 2 -6.77 -24.07 -0.46
C SER A 2 -6.36 -23.16 0.69
N ILE A 3 -5.29 -23.50 1.42
CA ILE A 3 -4.69 -22.65 2.47
C ILE A 3 -4.43 -21.21 1.97
N ILE A 4 -4.02 -21.08 0.70
CA ILE A 4 -3.77 -19.78 0.08
C ILE A 4 -5.08 -18.98 -0.07
N GLU A 5 -6.18 -19.63 -0.43
CA GLU A 5 -7.50 -19.01 -0.55
C GLU A 5 -8.00 -18.59 0.82
N ASP A 6 -7.85 -19.44 1.85
CA ASP A 6 -8.26 -19.12 3.21
C ASP A 6 -7.54 -17.87 3.74
N ILE A 7 -6.22 -17.77 3.54
CA ILE A 7 -5.43 -16.61 3.95
C ILE A 7 -5.86 -15.37 3.19
N ARG A 8 -6.09 -15.48 1.87
CA ARG A 8 -6.52 -14.37 1.03
C ARG A 8 -7.88 -13.84 1.50
N THR A 9 -8.85 -14.72 1.72
CA THR A 9 -10.18 -14.35 2.19
C THR A 9 -10.13 -13.65 3.55
N LYS A 10 -9.35 -14.17 4.51
CA LYS A 10 -9.17 -13.50 5.81
C LYS A 10 -8.51 -12.12 5.65
N PHE A 11 -7.48 -12.04 4.81
CA PHE A 11 -6.73 -10.79 4.61
C PHE A 11 -7.60 -9.71 3.97
N GLU A 12 -8.32 -10.03 2.89
CA GLU A 12 -9.21 -9.10 2.19
C GLU A 12 -10.35 -8.62 3.09
N ALA A 13 -10.93 -9.51 3.89
CA ALA A 13 -12.00 -9.15 4.83
C ALA A 13 -11.54 -8.16 5.91
N LEU A 14 -10.28 -8.26 6.37
CA LEU A 14 -9.74 -7.40 7.42
C LEU A 14 -9.01 -6.17 6.87
N MET A 15 -8.60 -6.17 5.60
CA MET A 15 -7.78 -5.11 5.00
C MET A 15 -8.31 -3.68 5.22
N PRO A 16 -9.63 -3.41 5.12
CA PRO A 16 -10.18 -2.06 5.34
C PRO A 16 -10.00 -1.54 6.78
N TYR A 17 -9.83 -2.45 7.74
CA TYR A 17 -9.75 -2.14 9.17
C TYR A 17 -8.31 -2.17 9.70
N MET A 18 -7.35 -2.64 8.89
CA MET A 18 -5.96 -2.76 9.30
C MET A 18 -5.15 -1.52 8.92
N ASP A 19 -4.36 -1.00 9.86
CA ASP A 19 -3.29 -0.07 9.57
C ASP A 19 -2.02 -0.81 9.07
N GLU A 20 -0.97 -0.07 8.70
CA GLU A 20 0.28 -0.67 8.19
C GLU A 20 0.94 -1.61 9.23
N LYS A 21 0.78 -1.29 10.52
CA LYS A 21 1.34 -2.08 11.62
C LYS A 21 0.58 -3.38 11.78
N LEU A 22 -0.74 -3.35 11.85
CA LEU A 22 -1.59 -4.51 12.02
C LEU A 22 -1.49 -5.46 10.82
N ARG A 23 -1.45 -4.95 9.59
CA ARG A 23 -1.19 -5.78 8.40
C ARG A 23 0.11 -6.57 8.54
N ARG A 24 1.17 -5.91 9.01
CA ARG A 24 2.49 -6.52 9.19
C ARG A 24 2.47 -7.58 10.27
N LEU A 25 1.92 -7.27 11.44
CA LEU A 25 1.84 -8.20 12.57
C LEU A 25 0.98 -9.42 12.22
N TRP A 26 -0.21 -9.19 11.65
CA TRP A 26 -1.11 -10.26 11.23
C TRP A 26 -0.44 -11.20 10.22
N SER A 27 0.23 -10.64 9.20
CA SER A 27 0.97 -11.44 8.22
C SER A 27 2.11 -12.25 8.86
N GLY A 28 2.73 -11.72 9.92
CA GLY A 28 3.74 -12.44 10.71
C GLY A 28 3.15 -13.59 11.50
N VAL A 29 1.98 -13.40 12.13
CA VAL A 29 1.27 -14.47 12.87
C VAL A 29 0.91 -15.62 11.94
N GLU A 30 0.27 -15.33 10.80
CA GLU A 30 -0.12 -16.36 9.82
C GLU A 30 1.10 -17.09 9.27
N ALA A 31 2.19 -16.38 8.98
CA ALA A 31 3.42 -16.99 8.47
C ALA A 31 4.07 -17.92 9.50
N VAL A 32 4.07 -17.56 10.78
CA VAL A 32 4.59 -18.42 11.87
C VAL A 32 3.73 -19.66 12.02
N SER A 33 2.39 -19.51 11.97
CA SER A 33 1.46 -20.63 12.12
C SER A 33 1.62 -21.70 11.03
N LEU A 34 2.06 -21.32 9.83
CA LEU A 34 2.26 -22.21 8.68
C LEU A 34 3.66 -22.85 8.62
N GLY A 35 4.60 -22.44 9.49
CA GLY A 35 5.93 -23.03 9.57
C GLY A 35 6.87 -22.70 8.39
N LYS A 36 7.62 -23.69 7.88
CA LYS A 36 8.78 -23.51 6.98
C LYS A 36 8.48 -22.69 5.71
N GLU A 37 7.32 -22.93 5.10
CA GLU A 37 6.92 -22.26 3.84
C GLU A 37 5.96 -21.08 4.09
N GLY A 38 5.62 -20.80 5.35
CA GLY A 38 4.57 -19.85 5.71
C GLY A 38 4.78 -18.43 5.15
N ILE A 39 6.03 -17.94 5.14
CA ILE A 39 6.34 -16.62 4.56
C ILE A 39 6.00 -16.59 3.06
N LYS A 40 6.33 -17.64 2.31
CA LYS A 40 6.06 -17.71 0.87
C LYS A 40 4.56 -17.83 0.63
N THR A 41 3.87 -18.67 1.39
CA THR A 41 2.42 -18.87 1.28
C THR A 41 1.65 -17.58 1.58
N VAL A 42 1.99 -16.87 2.65
CA VAL A 42 1.35 -15.59 3.01
C VAL A 42 1.69 -14.51 1.99
N ALA A 43 2.93 -14.43 1.52
CA ALA A 43 3.31 -13.47 0.48
C ALA A 43 2.51 -13.69 -0.81
N PHE A 44 2.35 -14.95 -1.22
CA PHE A 44 1.57 -15.31 -2.40
C PHE A 44 0.06 -15.03 -2.23
N ALA A 45 -0.49 -15.29 -1.03
CA ALA A 45 -1.90 -15.04 -0.76
C ALA A 45 -2.25 -13.53 -0.70
N THR A 46 -1.37 -12.72 -0.10
CA THR A 46 -1.65 -11.32 0.27
C THR A 46 -0.97 -10.26 -0.62
N GLY A 47 0.03 -10.64 -1.41
CA GLY A 47 0.87 -9.71 -2.18
C GLY A 47 1.86 -8.91 -1.32
N LEU A 48 1.92 -9.14 0.00
CA LEU A 48 2.89 -8.48 0.87
C LEU A 48 4.32 -8.97 0.59
N SER A 49 5.28 -8.05 0.68
CA SER A 49 6.69 -8.42 0.52
C SER A 49 7.14 -9.35 1.65
N SER A 50 7.98 -10.34 1.34
CA SER A 50 8.58 -11.22 2.35
C SER A 50 9.34 -10.44 3.43
N LYS A 51 9.87 -9.26 3.09
CA LYS A 51 10.54 -8.35 4.03
C LYS A 51 9.55 -7.78 5.06
N THR A 52 8.34 -7.42 4.64
CA THR A 52 7.26 -6.96 5.51
C THR A 52 6.85 -8.06 6.49
N ILE A 53 6.63 -9.27 5.98
CA ILE A 53 6.24 -10.43 6.78
C ILE A 53 7.31 -10.76 7.83
N LYS A 54 8.58 -10.86 7.41
CA LYS A 54 9.71 -11.08 8.34
C LYS A 54 9.81 -10.02 9.43
N ARG A 55 9.57 -8.75 9.08
CA ARG A 55 9.55 -7.66 10.06
C ARG A 55 8.39 -7.83 11.06
N GLY A 56 7.23 -8.30 10.61
CA GLY A 56 6.12 -8.67 11.49
C GLY A 56 6.49 -9.77 12.47
N ILE A 57 7.12 -10.84 12.01
CA ILE A 57 7.62 -11.94 12.86
C ILE A 57 8.59 -11.42 13.91
N GLN A 58 9.55 -10.58 13.51
CA GLN A 58 10.49 -9.96 14.44
C GLN A 58 9.78 -9.09 15.48
N GLU A 59 8.82 -8.26 15.07
CA GLU A 59 8.06 -7.40 15.99
C GLU A 59 7.23 -8.20 17.01
N LEU A 60 6.74 -9.40 16.64
CA LEU A 60 6.01 -10.31 17.53
C LEU A 60 6.91 -11.00 18.57
N GLN A 61 8.17 -11.22 18.23
CA GLN A 61 9.15 -11.85 19.13
C GLN A 61 9.72 -10.88 20.17
N VAL A 62 9.46 -9.59 20.01
CA VAL A 62 9.93 -8.56 20.93
C VAL A 62 9.02 -8.54 22.17
N PRO A 63 9.56 -8.74 23.39
CA PRO A 63 8.79 -8.63 24.61
C PRO A 63 8.08 -7.27 24.71
N ILE A 64 6.78 -7.30 25.00
CA ILE A 64 6.02 -6.09 25.30
C ILE A 64 6.45 -5.65 26.70
N VAL A 65 7.03 -4.46 26.81
CA VAL A 65 7.21 -3.81 28.11
C VAL A 65 5.98 -2.94 28.31
N GLN A 66 5.20 -3.24 29.34
CA GLN A 66 4.13 -2.35 29.79
C GLN A 66 4.80 -1.23 30.57
N ASP A 67 4.60 0.01 30.11
CA ASP A 67 5.06 1.19 30.83
C ASP A 67 3.91 1.58 31.75
N ASP A 68 4.04 1.36 33.06
CA ASP A 68 2.94 1.49 34.04
C ASP A 68 2.32 2.90 34.09
N ASN A 69 2.98 3.89 33.49
CA ASN A 69 2.56 5.29 33.45
C ASN A 69 1.76 5.69 32.20
N GLN A 70 1.74 4.86 31.16
CA GLN A 70 1.00 5.13 29.93
C GLN A 70 0.41 3.82 29.45
N ASN A 71 -0.91 3.70 29.49
CA ASN A 71 -1.70 2.54 29.08
C ASN A 71 -1.55 2.25 27.57
N GLN A 72 -0.31 1.96 27.13
CA GLN A 72 0.12 1.77 25.76
C GLN A 72 1.05 0.55 25.72
N ILE A 73 0.74 -0.36 24.83
CA ILE A 73 1.58 -1.51 24.49
C ILE A 73 2.76 -1.00 23.66
N ILE A 74 3.92 -0.82 24.30
CA ILE A 74 5.16 -0.40 23.67
C ILE A 74 6.01 -1.64 23.39
N SER A 75 6.18 -2.00 22.11
CA SER A 75 7.20 -3.00 21.74
C SER A 75 8.57 -2.47 22.16
N SER A 76 9.43 -3.27 22.80
CA SER A 76 10.72 -2.78 23.31
C SER A 76 11.68 -2.23 22.23
N THR A 77 11.43 -2.55 20.94
CA THR A 77 12.10 -1.87 19.81
C THR A 77 11.67 -0.42 19.60
N LYS A 78 10.51 -0.01 20.13
CA LYS A 78 10.04 1.39 20.12
C LYS A 78 10.82 2.23 21.15
N ILE A 79 11.26 1.65 22.27
CA ILE A 79 12.15 2.29 23.25
C ILE A 79 13.51 2.60 22.60
N HIS A 80 14.01 1.70 21.74
CA HIS A 80 15.24 1.89 20.97
C HIS A 80 15.05 2.48 19.58
N ARG A 81 13.87 3.02 19.26
CA ARG A 81 13.66 3.71 17.98
C ARG A 81 14.37 5.06 18.06
N LYS A 82 15.66 5.06 17.74
CA LYS A 82 16.34 6.25 17.22
C LYS A 82 15.48 6.71 16.05
N VAL A 83 14.69 7.76 16.30
CA VAL A 83 13.86 8.43 15.31
C VAL A 83 14.76 8.68 14.11
N ARG A 84 14.42 8.13 12.95
CA ARG A 84 15.09 8.57 11.73
C ARG A 84 14.83 10.06 11.64
N LYS A 85 15.90 10.86 11.64
CA LYS A 85 15.79 12.29 11.32
C LYS A 85 15.00 12.40 10.01
N PRO A 86 14.03 13.31 9.90
CA PRO A 86 13.37 13.56 8.63
C PRO A 86 14.44 13.92 7.58
N GLY A 87 14.34 13.39 6.36
CA GLY A 87 15.22 13.77 5.25
C GLY A 87 16.07 12.67 4.57
N GLY A 88 15.81 11.39 4.80
CA GLY A 88 16.62 10.28 4.24
C GLY A 88 16.09 9.59 2.98
N GLY A 89 15.15 10.19 2.25
CA GLY A 89 14.59 9.62 1.02
C GLY A 89 14.41 10.69 -0.04
N ARG A 90 14.43 10.30 -1.32
CA ARG A 90 14.05 11.21 -2.42
C ARG A 90 12.60 11.63 -2.19
N LYS A 91 12.35 12.93 -2.04
CA LYS A 91 11.00 13.49 -1.82
C LYS A 91 10.06 13.00 -2.93
N SER A 92 8.81 12.69 -2.59
CA SER A 92 7.76 12.39 -3.57
C SER A 92 7.63 13.58 -4.53
N LEU A 93 7.62 13.33 -5.84
CA LEU A 93 7.48 14.38 -6.88
C LEU A 93 6.22 15.23 -6.69
N SER A 94 5.19 14.67 -6.05
CA SER A 94 3.94 15.37 -5.70
C SER A 94 4.11 16.51 -4.67
N GLN A 95 5.23 16.59 -3.94
CA GLN A 95 5.47 17.66 -2.96
C GLN A 95 6.37 18.79 -3.47
N ASN A 96 6.98 18.66 -4.65
CA ASN A 96 7.96 19.63 -5.15
C ASN A 96 7.53 20.32 -6.43
N ASP A 97 6.43 19.88 -7.05
CA ASP A 97 5.98 20.44 -8.31
C ASP A 97 4.45 20.61 -8.33
N HIS A 98 3.99 21.83 -8.04
CA HIS A 98 2.58 22.17 -8.03
C HIS A 98 1.94 22.12 -9.43
N THR A 99 2.74 22.02 -10.51
CA THR A 99 2.23 21.94 -11.89
C THR A 99 2.04 20.52 -12.38
N LEU A 100 2.52 19.51 -11.64
CA LEU A 100 2.52 18.10 -12.09
C LEU A 100 1.10 17.56 -12.39
N ILE A 101 0.11 17.96 -11.60
CA ILE A 101 -1.29 17.54 -11.80
C ILE A 101 -1.87 18.24 -13.04
N GLN A 102 -1.59 19.54 -13.23
CA GLN A 102 -2.03 20.30 -14.41
C GLN A 102 -1.37 19.81 -15.70
N ASP A 103 -0.11 19.38 -15.65
CA ASP A 103 0.61 18.86 -16.82
C ASP A 103 0.12 17.46 -17.21
N LEU A 104 -0.27 16.63 -16.23
CA LEU A 104 -0.94 15.35 -16.49
C LEU A 104 -2.35 15.54 -17.06
N GLU A 105 -3.11 16.54 -16.58
CA GLU A 105 -4.42 16.90 -17.14
C GLU A 105 -4.31 17.36 -18.61
N LYS A 106 -3.25 18.10 -18.96
CA LYS A 106 -2.98 18.50 -20.36
C LYS A 106 -2.65 17.32 -21.27
N LEU A 107 -2.01 16.27 -20.76
CA LEU A 107 -1.70 15.05 -21.52
C LEU A 107 -2.91 14.13 -21.71
N ILE A 108 -3.93 14.26 -20.86
CA ILE A 108 -5.20 13.52 -20.93
C ILE A 108 -6.28 14.33 -21.66
N ALA A 109 -6.01 15.59 -22.02
CA ALA A 109 -6.92 16.39 -22.83
C ALA A 109 -7.28 15.61 -24.12
N PRO A 110 -8.58 15.33 -24.36
CA PRO A 110 -8.97 14.47 -25.45
C PRO A 110 -8.64 15.15 -26.77
N ALA A 111 -7.83 14.46 -27.57
CA ALA A 111 -7.84 14.60 -29.02
C ALA A 111 -9.23 14.18 -29.52
N THR A 112 -10.25 15.04 -29.40
CA THR A 112 -11.52 14.82 -30.10
C THR A 112 -12.34 16.11 -30.27
N ARG A 113 -12.12 16.81 -31.39
CA ARG A 113 -13.17 17.40 -32.27
C ARG A 113 -12.48 18.01 -33.50
N GLY A 114 -12.69 17.57 -34.73
CA GLY A 114 -13.74 16.68 -35.24
C GLY A 114 -13.44 16.14 -36.64
N ASP A 115 -14.39 15.35 -37.12
CA ASP A 115 -14.45 14.68 -38.43
C ASP A 115 -14.18 15.59 -39.63
N PRO A 116 -13.50 15.10 -40.68
CA PRO A 116 -13.41 15.79 -41.96
C PRO A 116 -14.65 15.47 -42.81
N CYS A 117 -15.76 16.18 -42.61
CA CYS A 117 -16.85 16.17 -43.58
C CYS A 117 -16.88 17.49 -44.35
N GLY A 118 -16.38 17.43 -45.58
CA GLY A 118 -16.17 18.55 -46.47
C GLY A 118 -17.42 19.35 -46.82
N SER A 119 -17.25 20.67 -46.88
CA SER A 119 -18.26 21.60 -47.41
C SER A 119 -18.45 21.37 -48.92
N ARG A 120 -19.54 20.73 -49.31
CA ARG A 120 -20.08 20.80 -50.67
C ARG A 120 -20.97 22.04 -50.77
N SER A 121 -20.59 22.97 -51.62
CA SER A 121 -21.39 24.11 -52.05
C SER A 121 -22.65 23.64 -52.77
N ASN A 122 -23.84 24.07 -52.32
CA ASN A 122 -25.00 24.19 -53.18
C ASN A 122 -26.05 25.19 -52.63
N LEU A 123 -26.62 25.94 -53.58
CA LEU A 123 -27.49 27.12 -53.50
C LEU A 123 -28.71 27.05 -52.56
N PRO A 124 -29.40 28.20 -52.36
CA PRO A 124 -30.75 28.24 -52.90
C PRO A 124 -31.08 29.50 -53.73
N ASN A 125 -31.94 29.26 -54.72
CA ASN A 125 -32.78 30.22 -55.45
C ASN A 125 -33.52 31.18 -54.52
N LYS A 126 -33.50 32.50 -54.81
CA LYS A 126 -34.61 33.25 -55.40
C LYS A 126 -34.18 34.71 -55.64
#